data_AF-A0A3D5EH19-F1
#
_entry.id   AF-A0A3D5EH19-F1
#
_cell.length_a   1.000
_cell.length_b   1.000
_cell.length_c   1.000
_cell.angle_alpha   90.00
_cell.angle_beta   90.00
_cell.angle_gamma   90.00
#
_symmetry.space_group_name_H-M   'P 1'
#
loop_
_entity.id
_entity.type
_entity.pdbx_description
1 polymer ?
#
loop_
_entity_poly.entity_id
_entity_poly.type
_entity_poly.pdbx_seq_one_letter_code
_entity_poly.pdbx_strand_id
1 'polypeptide(L)'
;SFQQVDWQISTPHWYMPSFSLTALFSISIPLMLVAVSGQFITGIAILRQDKYSPPSNQIVAGSGLMSILFAPTACHGVNLSAITAAICTGPDANPDPKKRYFGPAVAMLWYIMFGLFSAALVSVIQAFPAAFIAMVAGIALLGALEGALSTALSQPADREAALCTFLITASDLSLLGLSSAFWGLVIGGTIIVVQRYLKK
;
A
#
# COMPACT_ATOMS: atom_id res chain seq x y z
N SER A 1 26.17 -9.59 13.85
CA SER A 1 26.69 -9.17 15.17
C SER A 1 26.31 -7.71 15.37
N PHE A 2 25.76 -7.32 16.53
CA PHE A 2 25.36 -5.93 16.81
C PHE A 2 26.55 -4.95 16.88
N GLN A 3 27.78 -5.46 16.84
CA GLN A 3 29.00 -4.63 16.75
C GLN A 3 29.16 -3.92 15.40
N GLN A 4 28.38 -4.29 14.37
CA GLN A 4 28.39 -3.66 13.04
C GLN A 4 27.20 -2.72 12.81
N VAL A 5 26.46 -2.35 13.87
CA VAL A 5 25.38 -1.37 13.74
C VAL A 5 25.97 -0.01 13.42
N ASP A 6 25.64 0.51 12.24
CA ASP A 6 26.08 1.82 11.76
C ASP A 6 25.08 2.88 12.21
N TRP A 7 25.51 3.74 13.14
CA TRP A 7 24.69 4.80 13.73
C TRP A 7 24.71 6.06 12.87
N GLN A 8 24.37 5.91 11.58
CA GLN A 8 24.28 7.01 10.64
C GLN A 8 22.84 7.49 10.47
N ILE A 9 22.73 8.79 10.22
CA ILE A 9 21.49 9.46 9.85
C ILE A 9 21.26 9.25 8.35
N SER A 10 20.02 8.97 7.97
CA SER A 10 19.62 8.87 6.57
C SER A 10 19.71 10.23 5.88
N THR A 11 20.47 10.28 4.80
CA THR A 11 20.58 11.47 3.95
C THR A 11 19.64 11.37 2.75
N PRO A 12 18.90 12.44 2.41
CA PRO A 12 18.03 12.42 1.24
C PRO A 12 18.87 12.31 -0.03
N HIS A 13 18.53 11.33 -0.87
CA HIS A 13 19.13 11.15 -2.18
C HIS A 13 18.12 11.52 -3.27
N TRP A 14 18.62 12.17 -4.31
CA TRP A 14 17.80 12.57 -5.45
C TRP A 14 17.97 11.57 -6.59
N TYR A 15 16.85 11.03 -7.07
CA TYR A 15 16.77 10.07 -8.16
C TYR A 15 16.00 10.70 -9.32
N MET A 16 16.63 10.86 -10.48
CA MET A 16 15.91 11.37 -11.64
C MET A 16 14.92 10.30 -12.15
N PRO A 17 13.59 10.56 -12.18
CA PRO A 17 12.65 9.58 -12.68
C PRO A 17 12.89 9.34 -14.17
N SER A 18 12.81 8.08 -14.58
CA SER A 18 12.82 7.67 -15.98
C SER A 18 11.52 6.95 -16.30
N PHE A 19 10.99 7.18 -17.50
CA PHE A 19 9.78 6.52 -17.94
C PHE A 19 10.09 5.13 -18.46
N SER A 20 9.28 4.14 -18.05
CA SER A 20 9.39 2.75 -18.51
C SER A 20 8.00 2.16 -18.67
N LEU A 21 7.70 1.70 -19.89
CA LEU A 21 6.46 0.98 -20.17
C LEU A 21 6.38 -0.31 -19.35
N THR A 22 7.50 -1.02 -19.22
CA THR A 22 7.57 -2.25 -18.42
C THR A 22 7.23 -1.97 -16.96
N ALA A 23 7.76 -0.90 -16.36
CA ALA A 23 7.46 -0.51 -14.98
C ALA A 23 6.02 -0.03 -14.81
N LEU A 24 5.47 0.69 -15.81
CA LEU A 24 4.09 1.15 -15.81
C LEU A 24 3.12 -0.04 -15.65
N PHE A 25 3.29 -1.07 -16.48
CA PHE A 25 2.42 -2.25 -16.44
C PHE A 25 2.75 -3.17 -15.27
N SER A 26 4.03 -3.41 -14.98
CA SER A 26 4.44 -4.39 -13.95
C SER A 26 4.31 -3.90 -12.51
N ILE A 27 4.34 -2.59 -12.29
CA ILE A 27 4.42 -1.98 -10.96
C ILE A 27 3.33 -0.93 -10.78
N SER A 28 3.27 0.09 -11.64
CA SER A 28 2.40 1.25 -11.41
C SER A 28 0.92 0.90 -11.44
N ILE A 29 0.45 0.12 -12.43
CA ILE A 29 -0.96 -0.30 -12.52
C ILE A 29 -1.36 -1.18 -11.32
N PRO A 30 -0.61 -2.26 -10.97
CA PRO A 30 -0.91 -3.05 -9.78
C PRO A 30 -0.96 -2.22 -8.49
N LEU A 31 0.05 -1.37 -8.24
CA LEU A 31 0.09 -0.54 -7.04
C LEU A 31 -1.04 0.49 -7.00
N MET A 32 -1.40 1.08 -8.15
CA MET A 32 -2.53 1.99 -8.25
C MET A 32 -3.83 1.30 -7.84
N LEU A 33 -4.08 0.08 -8.33
CA LEU A 33 -5.30 -0.67 -7.98
C LEU A 33 -5.33 -1.04 -6.49
N VAL A 34 -4.19 -1.41 -5.91
CA VAL A 34 -4.07 -1.65 -4.46
C VAL A 34 -4.34 -0.37 -3.68
N ALA A 35 -3.81 0.77 -4.12
CA ALA A 35 -4.04 2.06 -3.46
C ALA A 35 -5.51 2.51 -3.57
N VAL A 36 -6.13 2.37 -4.75
CA VAL A 36 -7.54 2.75 -4.93
C VAL A 36 -8.45 1.88 -4.07
N SER A 37 -8.28 0.56 -4.12
CA SER A 37 -9.13 -0.39 -3.40
C SER A 37 -8.90 -0.36 -1.89
N GLY A 38 -7.66 -0.48 -1.44
CA GLY A 38 -7.33 -0.61 -0.02
C GLY A 38 -7.26 0.70 0.74
N GLN A 39 -6.80 1.78 0.10
CA GLN A 39 -6.44 3.02 0.79
C GLN A 39 -7.45 4.15 0.52
N PHE A 40 -7.70 4.50 -0.75
CA PHE A 40 -8.59 5.63 -1.07
C PHE A 40 -10.05 5.34 -0.75
N ILE A 41 -10.60 4.21 -1.25
CA ILE A 41 -12.01 3.87 -1.00
C ILE A 41 -12.26 3.72 0.50
N THR A 42 -11.42 2.96 1.20
CA THR A 42 -11.53 2.74 2.65
C THR A 42 -11.34 4.03 3.44
N GLY A 43 -10.30 4.82 3.14
CA GLY A 43 -10.02 6.06 3.85
C GLY A 43 -11.14 7.11 3.67
N ILE A 44 -11.71 7.23 2.47
CA ILE A 44 -12.86 8.11 2.22
C ILE A 44 -14.11 7.59 2.94
N ALA A 45 -14.33 6.27 2.99
CA ALA A 45 -15.45 5.67 3.70
C ALA A 45 -15.37 5.96 5.20
N ILE A 46 -14.17 5.83 5.81
CA ILE A 46 -13.92 6.17 7.21
C ILE A 46 -14.22 7.65 7.49
N LEU A 47 -13.69 8.55 6.65
CA LEU A 47 -13.95 9.99 6.79
C LEU A 47 -15.45 10.29 6.75
N ARG A 48 -16.20 9.66 5.84
CA ARG A 48 -17.66 9.81 5.76
C ARG A 48 -18.38 9.23 6.97
N GLN A 49 -17.94 8.08 7.48
CA GLN A 49 -18.47 7.46 8.70
C GLN A 49 -18.30 8.38 9.91
N ASP A 50 -17.17 9.08 9.99
CA ASP A 50 -16.89 10.10 11.01
C ASP A 50 -17.52 11.49 10.70
N LYS A 51 -18.47 11.52 9.76
CA LYS A 51 -19.29 12.69 9.39
C LYS A 51 -18.52 13.83 8.72
N TYR A 52 -17.34 13.56 8.15
CA TYR A 52 -16.67 14.49 7.25
C TYR A 52 -17.27 14.43 5.84
N SER A 53 -17.15 15.52 5.09
CA SER A 53 -17.52 15.60 3.66
C SER A 53 -16.27 15.76 2.77
N PRO A 54 -15.42 14.72 2.67
CA PRO A 54 -14.16 14.84 1.96
C PRO A 54 -14.37 15.02 0.44
N PRO A 55 -13.68 15.99 -0.21
CA PRO A 55 -13.71 16.13 -1.66
C PRO A 55 -12.87 15.03 -2.33
N SER A 56 -13.46 13.84 -2.49
CA SER A 56 -12.75 12.62 -2.94
C SER A 56 -11.88 12.82 -4.17
N ASN A 57 -12.39 13.50 -5.21
CA ASN A 57 -11.66 13.71 -6.45
C ASN A 57 -10.41 14.60 -6.24
N GLN A 58 -10.52 15.63 -5.39
CA GLN A 58 -9.40 16.52 -5.08
C GLN A 58 -8.34 15.81 -4.25
N ILE A 59 -8.77 14.94 -3.32
CA ILE A 59 -7.86 14.15 -2.49
C ILE A 59 -7.06 13.18 -3.37
N VAL A 60 -7.72 12.45 -4.27
CA VAL A 60 -7.04 11.50 -5.17
C VAL A 60 -6.10 12.25 -6.12
N ALA A 61 -6.57 13.34 -6.76
CA ALA A 61 -5.75 14.13 -7.67
C ALA A 61 -4.55 14.78 -6.95
N GLY A 62 -4.76 15.34 -5.76
CA GLY A 62 -3.70 15.92 -4.93
C GLY A 62 -2.66 14.89 -4.50
N SER A 63 -3.09 13.67 -4.17
CA SER A 63 -2.17 12.56 -3.86
C SER A 63 -1.35 12.13 -5.08
N GLY A 64 -1.95 12.13 -6.27
CA GLY A 64 -1.23 11.89 -7.53
C GLY A 64 -0.19 12.98 -7.82
N LEU A 65 -0.54 14.25 -7.64
CA LEU A 65 0.40 15.37 -7.79
C LEU A 65 1.55 15.29 -6.79
N MET A 66 1.25 14.96 -5.52
CA MET A 66 2.28 14.75 -4.50
C MET A 66 3.17 13.55 -4.87
N SER A 67 2.61 12.48 -5.42
CA SER A 67 3.40 11.33 -5.90
C SER A 67 4.40 11.73 -6.99
N ILE A 68 4.00 12.60 -7.92
CA ILE A 68 4.89 13.14 -8.96
C ILE A 68 5.97 14.02 -8.33
N LEU A 69 5.58 14.92 -7.42
CA LEU A 69 6.50 15.83 -6.75
C LEU A 69 7.56 15.10 -5.93
N PHE A 70 7.18 14.02 -5.25
CA PHE A 70 8.07 13.21 -4.42
C PHE A 70 8.71 12.03 -5.17
N ALA A 71 8.39 11.79 -6.45
CA ALA A 71 9.03 10.74 -7.23
C ALA A 71 10.58 10.80 -7.18
N PRO A 72 11.21 12.00 -7.22
CA PRO A 72 12.67 12.08 -7.15
C PRO A 72 13.27 11.69 -5.80
N THR A 73 12.49 11.54 -4.74
CA THR A 73 12.97 11.08 -3.43
C THR A 73 12.82 9.55 -3.28
N ALA A 74 12.72 8.83 -4.40
CA ALA A 74 12.35 7.42 -4.46
C ALA A 74 10.96 7.11 -3.84
N CYS A 75 10.06 8.09 -3.77
CA CYS A 75 8.69 7.86 -3.34
C CYS A 75 7.94 7.04 -4.40
N HIS A 76 7.37 5.90 -4.01
CA HIS A 76 6.60 5.02 -4.91
C HIS A 76 5.12 5.39 -5.01
N GLY A 77 4.66 6.37 -4.22
CA GLY A 77 3.29 6.86 -4.25
C GLY A 77 2.85 7.46 -2.92
N VAL A 78 1.96 8.44 -3.00
CA VAL A 78 1.27 9.07 -1.87
C VAL A 78 -0.20 8.64 -1.92
N ASN A 79 -0.71 8.13 -0.80
CA ASN A 79 -2.08 7.64 -0.68
C ASN A 79 -2.69 8.02 0.68
N LEU A 80 -3.98 7.74 0.87
CA LEU A 80 -4.63 7.89 2.16
C LEU A 80 -4.23 6.75 3.08
N SER A 81 -3.72 7.05 4.28
CA SER A 81 -3.58 6.00 5.28
C SER A 81 -4.94 5.71 5.93
N ALA A 82 -5.63 4.68 5.47
CA ALA A 82 -6.97 4.34 5.97
C ALA A 82 -6.97 3.99 7.46
N ILE A 83 -5.98 3.20 7.92
CA ILE A 83 -5.88 2.80 9.34
C ILE A 83 -5.58 4.02 10.22
N THR A 84 -4.62 4.85 9.83
CA THR A 84 -4.31 6.08 10.57
C THR A 84 -5.51 7.03 10.58
N ALA A 85 -6.24 7.13 9.47
CA ALA A 85 -7.47 7.91 9.41
C ALA A 85 -8.45 7.42 10.47
N ALA A 86 -8.79 6.13 10.53
CA ALA A 86 -9.72 5.58 11.52
C ALA A 86 -9.36 5.93 12.97
N ILE A 87 -8.06 5.91 13.30
CA ILE A 87 -7.57 6.26 14.64
C ILE A 87 -7.72 7.77 14.90
N CYS A 88 -7.36 8.59 13.91
CA CYS A 88 -7.25 10.03 14.08
C CYS A 88 -8.58 10.78 13.89
N THR A 89 -9.54 10.22 13.16
CA THR A 89 -10.79 10.89 12.81
C THR A 89 -11.94 10.54 13.75
N GLY A 90 -11.79 9.51 14.58
CA GLY A 90 -12.76 9.11 15.60
C GLY A 90 -12.90 10.10 16.77
N PRO A 91 -13.97 9.97 17.58
CA PRO A 91 -14.23 10.85 18.73
C PRO A 91 -13.16 10.78 19.82
N ASP A 92 -12.46 9.64 19.93
CA ASP A 92 -11.41 9.43 20.92
C ASP A 92 -10.15 10.27 20.65
N ALA A 93 -9.92 10.67 19.40
CA ALA A 93 -8.78 11.53 19.05
C ALA A 93 -8.96 12.97 19.55
N ASN A 94 -10.17 13.50 19.42
CA ASN A 94 -10.56 14.79 20.01
C ASN A 94 -12.10 14.93 20.02
N PRO A 95 -12.71 15.44 21.10
CA PRO A 95 -14.14 15.76 21.11
C PRO A 95 -14.55 16.76 20.01
N ASP A 96 -13.67 17.72 19.66
CA ASP A 96 -13.89 18.69 18.60
C ASP A 96 -13.41 18.13 17.23
N PRO A 97 -14.31 17.81 16.28
CA PRO A 97 -13.94 17.29 14.96
C PRO A 97 -13.04 18.24 14.16
N LYS A 98 -13.08 19.55 14.43
CA LYS A 98 -12.25 20.55 13.74
C LYS A 98 -10.81 20.54 14.22
N LYS A 99 -10.50 19.88 15.32
CA LYS A 99 -9.15 19.79 15.92
C LYS A 99 -8.50 18.42 15.74
N ARG A 100 -9.18 17.45 15.13
CA ARG A 100 -8.63 16.10 14.93
C ARG A 100 -7.42 16.02 14.01
N TYR A 101 -7.16 17.07 13.21
CA TYR A 101 -5.98 17.16 12.34
C TYR A 101 -4.64 17.17 13.10
N PHE A 102 -4.64 17.47 14.41
CA PHE A 102 -3.42 17.37 15.22
C PHE A 102 -2.90 15.93 15.30
N GLY A 103 -3.78 14.91 15.28
CA GLY A 103 -3.39 13.49 15.29
C GLY A 103 -2.42 13.12 14.15
N PRO A 104 -2.82 13.29 12.87
CA PRO A 104 -1.94 13.00 11.75
C PRO A 104 -0.72 13.93 11.67
N ALA A 105 -0.81 15.17 12.18
CA ALA A 105 0.35 16.06 12.25
C ALA A 105 1.44 15.53 13.21
N VAL A 106 1.05 14.99 14.36
CA VAL A 106 1.97 14.34 15.30
C VAL A 106 2.52 13.04 14.71
N ALA A 107 1.69 12.24 14.05
CA ALA A 107 2.15 11.03 13.36
C ALA A 107 3.19 11.34 12.27
N MET A 108 2.98 12.42 11.50
CA MET A 108 3.95 12.89 10.50
C MET A 108 5.29 13.29 11.13
N LEU A 109 5.28 13.97 12.28
CA LEU A 109 6.51 14.31 13.00
C LEU A 109 7.30 13.05 13.39
N TRP A 110 6.61 12.03 13.90
CA TRP A 110 7.23 10.74 14.20
C TRP A 110 7.76 10.03 12.95
N TYR A 111 7.02 10.05 11.84
CA TYR A 111 7.49 9.48 10.58
C TYR A 111 8.72 10.18 10.03
N ILE A 112 8.83 11.51 10.16
CA ILE A 112 10.05 12.26 9.80
C ILE A 112 11.21 11.83 10.70
N MET A 113 10.99 11.71 12.01
CA MET A 113 12.02 11.19 12.93
C MET A 113 12.48 9.78 12.54
N PHE A 114 11.55 8.83 12.35
CA PHE A 114 11.91 7.47 11.94
C PHE A 114 12.57 7.43 10.57
N GLY A 115 12.17 8.30 9.64
CA GLY A 115 12.82 8.47 8.34
C GLY A 115 14.27 8.93 8.48
N LEU A 116 14.52 9.89 9.36
CA LEU A 116 15.87 10.42 9.63
C LEU A 116 16.80 9.35 10.24
N PHE A 117 16.29 8.49 11.11
CA PHE A 117 17.04 7.39 11.72
C PHE A 117 16.88 6.05 11.00
N SER A 118 16.36 6.05 9.77
CA SER A 118 16.02 4.80 9.07
C SER A 118 17.25 3.97 8.71
N ALA A 119 18.40 4.57 8.40
CA ALA A 119 19.65 3.85 8.14
C ALA A 119 20.11 3.05 9.37
N ALA A 120 20.13 3.69 10.55
CA ALA A 120 20.42 3.01 11.81
C ALA A 120 19.39 1.90 12.11
N LEU A 121 18.10 2.17 11.92
CA LEU A 121 17.05 1.17 12.14
C LEU A 121 17.19 -0.05 11.21
N VAL A 122 17.47 0.18 9.93
CA VAL A 122 17.71 -0.89 8.94
C VAL A 122 18.96 -1.68 9.31
N SER A 123 20.04 -1.03 9.76
CA SER A 123 21.27 -1.69 10.21
C SER A 123 21.02 -2.62 11.40
N VAL A 124 20.20 -2.19 12.37
CA VAL A 124 19.78 -3.04 13.50
C VAL A 124 18.98 -4.25 13.02
N ILE A 125 18.02 -4.05 12.10
CA ILE A 125 17.23 -5.16 11.54
C ILE A 125 18.14 -6.16 10.80
N GLN A 126 19.09 -5.66 10.01
CA GLN A 126 20.06 -6.47 9.26
C GLN A 126 21.09 -7.18 10.15
N ALA A 127 21.21 -6.81 11.43
CA ALA A 127 22.06 -7.52 12.38
C ALA A 127 21.50 -8.91 12.75
N PHE A 128 20.20 -9.14 12.53
CA PHE A 128 19.54 -10.44 12.71
C PHE A 128 19.74 -11.37 11.50
N PRO A 129 19.67 -12.71 11.68
CA PRO A 129 19.69 -13.64 10.55
C PRO A 129 18.54 -13.39 9.57
N ALA A 130 18.80 -13.46 8.27
CA ALA A 130 17.79 -13.22 7.23
C ALA A 130 16.53 -14.09 7.39
N ALA A 131 16.70 -15.35 7.80
CA ALA A 131 15.60 -16.26 8.09
C ALA A 131 14.68 -15.76 9.22
N PHE A 132 15.23 -15.09 10.24
CA PHE A 132 14.45 -14.51 11.33
C PHE A 132 13.64 -13.30 10.86
N ILE A 133 14.26 -12.41 10.06
CA ILE A 133 13.58 -11.26 9.46
C ILE A 133 12.41 -11.74 8.59
N ALA A 134 12.64 -12.71 7.70
CA ALA A 134 11.62 -13.26 6.83
C ALA A 134 10.48 -13.94 7.61
N MET A 135 10.80 -14.68 8.67
CA MET A 135 9.80 -15.33 9.53
C MET A 135 8.91 -14.30 10.23
N VAL A 136 9.50 -13.29 10.89
CA VAL A 136 8.74 -12.27 11.61
C VAL A 136 7.90 -11.44 10.64
N ALA A 137 8.45 -11.05 9.49
CA ALA A 137 7.72 -10.35 8.44
C ALA A 137 6.55 -11.21 7.91
N GLY A 138 6.77 -12.50 7.66
CA GLY A 138 5.73 -13.42 7.22
C GLY A 138 4.60 -13.57 8.23
N ILE A 139 4.92 -13.78 9.51
CA ILE A 139 3.93 -13.88 10.59
C ILE A 139 3.13 -12.57 10.73
N ALA A 140 3.80 -11.42 10.65
CA ALA A 140 3.14 -10.11 10.71
C ALA A 140 2.14 -9.89 9.56
N LEU A 141 2.35 -10.54 8.40
CA LEU A 141 1.47 -10.46 7.24
C LEU A 141 0.32 -11.47 7.25
N LEU A 142 0.33 -12.50 8.12
CA LEU A 142 -0.69 -13.56 8.11
C LEU A 142 -2.11 -13.01 8.31
N GLY A 143 -2.31 -12.09 9.28
CA GLY A 143 -3.63 -11.51 9.53
C GLY A 143 -4.14 -10.64 8.37
N ALA A 144 -3.24 -9.90 7.72
CA ALA A 144 -3.58 -9.12 6.53
C ALA A 144 -3.94 -10.03 5.34
N LEU A 145 -3.19 -11.12 5.16
CA LEU A 145 -3.46 -12.13 4.13
C LEU A 145 -4.80 -12.84 4.38
N GLU A 146 -5.08 -13.25 5.61
CA GLU A 146 -6.34 -13.88 6.01
C GLU A 146 -7.53 -12.95 5.70
N GLY A 147 -7.46 -11.70 6.14
CA GLY A 147 -8.52 -10.72 5.89
C GLY A 147 -8.74 -10.43 4.41
N ALA A 148 -7.65 -10.31 3.63
CA ALA A 148 -7.72 -10.09 2.19
C ALA A 148 -8.33 -11.30 1.47
N LEU A 149 -7.93 -12.52 1.82
CA LEU A 149 -8.42 -13.74 1.20
C LEU A 149 -9.88 -14.03 1.56
N SER A 150 -10.25 -13.82 2.83
CA SER A 150 -11.64 -13.92 3.30
C SER A 150 -12.56 -12.97 2.53
N THR A 151 -12.13 -11.72 2.36
CA THR A 151 -12.87 -10.72 1.60
C THR A 151 -12.95 -11.07 0.11
N ALA A 152 -11.82 -11.46 -0.50
CA ALA A 152 -11.74 -11.79 -1.93
C ALA A 152 -12.58 -13.03 -2.31
N LEU A 153 -12.70 -14.01 -1.40
CA LEU A 153 -13.48 -15.23 -1.60
C LEU A 153 -14.92 -15.13 -1.07
N SER A 154 -15.34 -13.97 -0.58
CA SER A 154 -16.67 -13.78 0.02
C SER A 154 -17.81 -13.99 -0.97
N GLN A 155 -17.64 -13.60 -2.23
CA GLN A 155 -18.64 -13.72 -3.29
C GLN A 155 -18.48 -15.03 -4.06
N PRO A 156 -19.41 -16.01 -3.95
CA PRO A 156 -19.26 -17.31 -4.61
C PRO A 156 -19.07 -17.23 -6.12
N ALA A 157 -19.67 -16.23 -6.77
CA ALA A 157 -19.58 -16.02 -8.20
C ALA A 157 -18.17 -15.61 -8.69
N ASP A 158 -17.37 -14.98 -7.83
CA ASP A 158 -16.07 -14.39 -8.20
C ASP A 158 -14.87 -15.20 -7.64
N ARG A 159 -15.11 -16.26 -6.88
CA ARG A 159 -14.07 -17.05 -6.18
C ARG A 159 -12.98 -17.59 -7.10
N GLU A 160 -13.36 -18.12 -8.26
CA GLU A 160 -12.41 -18.67 -9.23
C GLU A 160 -11.44 -17.59 -9.71
N ALA A 161 -11.97 -16.42 -10.08
CA ALA A 161 -11.16 -15.28 -10.50
C ALA A 161 -10.21 -14.81 -9.38
N ALA A 162 -10.71 -14.73 -8.15
CA ALA A 162 -9.92 -14.34 -6.99
C ALA A 162 -8.77 -15.34 -6.71
N LEU A 163 -9.06 -16.64 -6.73
CA LEU A 163 -8.05 -17.69 -6.54
C LEU A 163 -6.99 -17.67 -7.64
N CYS A 164 -7.39 -17.57 -8.92
CA CYS A 164 -6.45 -17.46 -10.02
C CYS A 164 -5.56 -16.21 -9.89
N THR A 165 -6.16 -15.06 -9.57
CA THR A 165 -5.41 -13.80 -9.33
C THR A 165 -4.34 -14.00 -8.26
N PHE A 166 -4.72 -14.61 -7.13
CA PHE A 166 -3.82 -14.87 -6.02
C PHE A 166 -2.69 -15.83 -6.41
N LEU A 167 -3.03 -17.00 -6.96
CA LEU A 167 -2.05 -18.02 -7.33
C LEU A 167 -1.05 -17.54 -8.37
N ILE A 168 -1.52 -16.80 -9.39
CA ILE A 168 -0.63 -16.24 -10.42
C ILE A 168 0.28 -15.20 -9.78
N THR A 169 -0.25 -14.27 -9.00
CA THR A 169 0.57 -13.24 -8.33
C THR A 169 1.63 -13.87 -7.42
N ALA A 170 1.28 -14.93 -6.68
CA ALA A 170 2.18 -15.63 -5.77
C ALA A 170 3.21 -16.54 -6.46
N SER A 171 3.07 -16.82 -7.76
CA SER A 171 3.91 -17.77 -8.49
C SER A 171 5.30 -17.26 -8.89
N ASP A 172 5.60 -15.97 -8.66
CA ASP A 172 6.82 -15.29 -9.12
C ASP A 172 7.08 -15.40 -10.64
N LEU A 173 6.03 -15.71 -11.40
CA LEU A 173 6.09 -15.85 -12.85
C LEU A 173 6.35 -14.49 -13.53
N SER A 174 7.26 -14.48 -14.51
CA SER A 174 7.49 -13.35 -15.41
C SER A 174 7.22 -13.78 -16.84
N LEU A 175 6.25 -13.11 -17.49
CA LEU A 175 5.88 -13.36 -18.89
C LEU A 175 5.95 -12.07 -19.67
N LEU A 176 6.58 -12.11 -20.85
CA LEU A 176 6.80 -10.95 -21.73
C LEU A 176 7.53 -9.78 -21.02
N GLY A 177 8.36 -10.09 -20.02
CA GLY A 177 9.04 -9.09 -19.20
C GLY A 177 8.14 -8.36 -18.19
N LEU A 178 6.89 -8.82 -18.01
CA LEU A 178 5.94 -8.27 -17.04
C LEU A 178 5.81 -9.18 -15.81
N SER A 179 5.61 -8.56 -14.65
CA SER A 179 5.50 -9.24 -13.37
C SER A 179 4.24 -10.11 -13.23
N SER A 180 4.30 -11.08 -12.32
CA SER A 180 3.17 -11.93 -11.94
C SER A 180 1.97 -11.12 -11.44
N ALA A 181 2.22 -9.99 -10.74
CA ALA A 181 1.17 -9.11 -10.24
C ALA A 181 0.32 -8.51 -11.35
N PHE A 182 0.94 -8.09 -12.47
CA PHE A 182 0.21 -7.62 -13.65
C PHE A 182 -0.64 -8.74 -14.25
N TRP A 183 -0.05 -9.92 -14.48
CA TRP A 183 -0.75 -11.04 -15.08
C TRP A 183 -1.87 -11.60 -14.21
N GLY A 184 -1.69 -11.59 -12.88
CA GLY A 184 -2.74 -11.96 -11.94
C GLY A 184 -3.98 -11.09 -12.11
N LEU A 185 -3.80 -9.77 -12.23
CA LEU A 185 -4.89 -8.82 -12.47
C LEU A 185 -5.55 -9.03 -13.85
N VAL A 186 -4.76 -9.22 -14.90
CA VAL A 186 -5.27 -9.46 -16.26
C VAL A 186 -6.12 -10.73 -16.31
N ILE A 187 -5.59 -11.84 -15.78
CA ILE A 187 -6.27 -13.13 -15.82
C ILE A 187 -7.51 -13.12 -14.92
N GLY A 188 -7.39 -12.62 -13.70
CA GLY A 188 -8.53 -12.44 -12.79
C GLY A 188 -9.64 -11.60 -13.40
N GLY A 189 -9.28 -10.43 -13.95
CA GLY A 189 -10.22 -9.55 -14.64
C GLY A 189 -10.88 -10.22 -15.84
N THR A 190 -10.11 -10.96 -16.63
CA THR A 190 -10.63 -11.70 -17.79
C THR A 190 -11.65 -12.76 -17.37
N ILE A 191 -11.37 -13.52 -16.31
CA ILE A 191 -12.31 -14.53 -15.78
C ILE A 191 -13.62 -13.86 -15.35
N ILE A 192 -13.57 -12.76 -14.60
CA ILE A 192 -14.78 -12.01 -14.20
C ILE A 192 -15.57 -11.56 -15.43
N VAL A 193 -14.89 -11.03 -16.44
CA VAL A 193 -15.54 -10.55 -17.68
C VAL A 193 -16.24 -11.71 -18.39
N VAL A 194 -15.55 -12.83 -18.63
CA VAL A 194 -16.11 -14.01 -19.30
C VAL A 194 -17.30 -14.58 -18.52
N GLN A 195 -17.18 -14.74 -17.21
CA GLN A 195 -18.27 -15.24 -16.37
C GLN A 195 -19.51 -14.34 -16.44
N ARG A 196 -19.33 -13.02 -16.52
CA ARG A 196 -20.44 -12.06 -16.68
C ARG A 196 -21.06 -12.10 -18.07
N TYR A 197 -20.28 -12.36 -19.12
CA TYR A 197 -20.81 -12.52 -20.47
C TYR A 197 -21.62 -13.81 -20.63
N LEU A 198 -21.19 -14.91 -19.99
CA LEU A 198 -21.86 -16.22 -20.08
C LEU A 198 -23.12 -16.35 -19.21
N LYS A 199 -23.27 -15.51 -18.18
CA LYS A 199 -24.46 -15.46 -17.31
C LYS A 199 -25.55 -14.50 -17.82
N LYS A 200 -25.29 -13.77 -18.91
CA LYS A 200 -26.30 -13.04 -19.68
C LYS A 200 -26.93 -13.97 -20.71
#